data_AF-A0A7X6WGC4-F1
#
_entry.id   AF-A0A7X6WGC4-F1
#
_cell.length_a   1.000
_cell.length_b   1.000
_cell.length_c   1.000
_cell.angle_alpha   90.00
_cell.angle_beta   90.00
_cell.angle_gamma   90.00
#
_symmetry.space_group_name_H-M   'P 1'
#
loop_
_entity.id
_entity.type
_entity.pdbx_description
1 polymer ?
#
loop_
_entity_poly.entity_id
_entity_poly.type
_entity_poly.pdbx_seq_one_letter_code
_entity_poly.pdbx_strand_id
1 'polypeptide(L)'
;LDADSEGEEGKYYLFSFDEINNLLGDEMGAMYTINYNITPEGNFKGLNIPNLIGKDLNNLDPSLDSMCQMLFTFREKRIPPHRDEKILTSWNGLMIASLSYAGGVFKNNFYIKKAKEAADFILKNSTDSEGNLLSIHIDGYSYNPGFLEDYSFFVFGLLNLYKVTNEENYLERAKVLTEDMLELFGEKDHKGLFFYNHKFGELVLDPKEIYDGVVPSGNSMALINLLSLYNLTGKFDYAVGAKEIFFSFGGEINKNPLAHLYAIMAYKHLI
;
A
#
# COMPACT_ATOMS: atom_id res chain seq x y z
N LEU A 1 -8.14 -4.22 -9.42
CA LEU A 1 -9.59 -4.32 -9.70
C LEU A 1 -9.82 -3.60 -11.00
N ASP A 2 -10.53 -4.22 -11.93
CA ASP A 2 -10.99 -3.53 -13.13
C ASP A 2 -12.07 -2.50 -12.74
N ALA A 3 -12.09 -1.36 -13.44
CA ALA A 3 -13.14 -0.37 -13.27
C ALA A 3 -14.44 -0.83 -13.94
N ASP A 4 -14.34 -1.72 -14.93
CA ASP A 4 -15.46 -2.17 -15.74
C ASP A 4 -16.08 -3.48 -15.21
N SER A 5 -17.41 -3.56 -15.30
CA SER A 5 -18.13 -4.83 -15.30
C SER A 5 -19.05 -4.84 -16.51
N GLU A 6 -19.00 -5.93 -17.29
CA GLU A 6 -19.74 -6.08 -18.54
C GLU A 6 -19.46 -4.97 -19.58
N GLY A 7 -18.26 -4.39 -19.58
CA GLY A 7 -17.87 -3.29 -20.49
C GLY A 7 -18.44 -1.93 -20.10
N GLU A 8 -19.01 -1.80 -18.90
CA GLU A 8 -19.50 -0.54 -18.35
C GLU A 8 -18.79 -0.22 -17.02
N GLU A 9 -18.11 0.91 -17.00
CA GLU A 9 -17.41 1.45 -15.84
C GLU A 9 -18.34 1.62 -14.64
N GLY A 10 -18.02 0.95 -13.54
CA GLY A 10 -18.72 1.10 -12.27
C GLY A 10 -20.09 0.42 -12.18
N LYS A 11 -20.56 -0.26 -13.24
CA LYS A 11 -21.92 -0.86 -13.32
C LYS A 11 -22.27 -1.73 -12.11
N TYR A 12 -21.31 -2.49 -11.61
CA TYR A 12 -21.47 -3.33 -10.43
C TYR A 12 -21.95 -2.52 -9.20
N TYR A 13 -21.54 -1.26 -9.06
CA TYR A 13 -21.80 -0.42 -7.90
C TYR A 13 -23.01 0.54 -8.04
N LEU A 14 -23.64 0.60 -9.21
CA LEU A 14 -24.73 1.55 -9.49
C LEU A 14 -26.11 0.96 -9.19
N PHE A 15 -27.02 1.76 -8.66
CA PHE A 15 -28.40 1.34 -8.38
C PHE A 15 -29.41 2.30 -8.99
N SER A 16 -30.49 1.78 -9.57
CA SER A 16 -31.64 2.62 -9.89
C SER A 16 -32.43 2.96 -8.62
N PHE A 17 -33.18 4.07 -8.66
CA PHE A 17 -34.08 4.42 -7.56
C PHE A 17 -35.10 3.31 -7.28
N ASP A 18 -35.65 2.71 -8.34
CA ASP A 18 -36.64 1.65 -8.23
C ASP A 18 -36.03 0.35 -7.69
N GLU A 19 -34.80 -0.01 -8.06
CA GLU A 19 -34.11 -1.19 -7.50
C GLU A 19 -34.01 -1.09 -5.98
N ILE A 20 -33.65 0.08 -5.46
CA ILE A 20 -33.51 0.32 -4.01
C ILE A 20 -34.86 0.21 -3.31
N ASN A 21 -35.89 0.91 -3.81
CA ASN A 21 -37.21 0.90 -3.17
C ASN A 21 -37.89 -0.47 -3.26
N ASN A 22 -37.75 -1.18 -4.39
CA ASN A 22 -38.30 -2.53 -4.53
C ASN A 22 -37.59 -3.55 -3.61
N LEU A 23 -36.30 -3.38 -3.37
CA LEU A 23 -35.52 -4.27 -2.49
C LEU A 23 -35.81 -4.02 -1.01
N LEU A 24 -35.86 -2.75 -0.60
CA LEU A 24 -35.99 -2.35 0.79
C LEU A 24 -37.45 -2.20 1.25
N GLY A 25 -38.38 -2.02 0.32
CA GLY A 25 -39.76 -1.62 0.62
C GLY A 25 -39.88 -0.13 0.96
N ASP A 26 -41.10 0.36 1.10
CA ASP A 26 -41.39 1.81 1.19
C ASP A 26 -40.69 2.51 2.36
N GLU A 27 -40.73 1.94 3.56
CA GLU A 27 -40.22 2.57 4.78
C GLU A 27 -38.68 2.62 4.79
N MET A 28 -38.02 1.47 4.58
CA MET A 28 -36.56 1.40 4.53
C MET A 28 -36.00 2.09 3.27
N GLY A 29 -36.71 2.01 2.14
CA GLY A 29 -36.34 2.69 0.90
C GLY A 29 -36.34 4.20 1.04
N ALA A 30 -37.39 4.78 1.61
CA ALA A 30 -37.46 6.22 1.90
C ALA A 30 -36.32 6.67 2.84
N MET A 31 -36.03 5.86 3.86
CA MET A 31 -34.95 6.14 4.79
C MET A 31 -33.57 6.05 4.13
N TYR A 32 -33.32 5.01 3.35
CA TYR A 32 -32.06 4.82 2.64
C TYR A 32 -31.82 5.92 1.62
N THR A 33 -32.84 6.29 0.85
CA THR A 33 -32.75 7.33 -0.20
C THR A 33 -32.37 8.70 0.38
N ILE A 34 -32.95 9.08 1.52
CA ILE A 34 -32.62 10.32 2.24
C ILE A 34 -31.18 10.30 2.79
N ASN A 35 -30.76 9.17 3.36
CA ASN A 35 -29.46 9.06 4.02
C ASN A 35 -28.31 8.94 3.01
N TYR A 36 -28.51 8.22 1.91
CA TYR A 36 -27.48 7.94 0.92
C TYR A 36 -27.57 8.79 -0.36
N ASN A 37 -28.39 9.84 -0.35
CA ASN A 37 -28.56 10.78 -1.46
C ASN A 37 -28.92 10.09 -2.78
N ILE A 38 -29.95 9.24 -2.73
CA ILE A 38 -30.49 8.52 -3.87
C ILE A 38 -31.65 9.32 -4.44
N THR A 39 -31.63 9.54 -5.75
CA THR A 39 -32.64 10.34 -6.47
C THR A 39 -33.26 9.54 -7.61
N PRO A 40 -34.51 9.84 -8.01
CA PRO A 40 -35.13 9.24 -9.19
C PRO A 40 -34.32 9.46 -10.47
N GLU A 41 -33.70 10.62 -10.63
CA GLU A 41 -32.90 10.99 -11.80
C GLU A 41 -31.50 10.37 -11.80
N GLY A 42 -31.04 9.88 -10.64
CA GLY A 42 -29.68 9.40 -10.43
C GLY A 42 -28.68 10.51 -10.13
N ASN A 43 -27.66 10.19 -9.34
CA ASN A 43 -26.53 11.07 -9.02
C ASN A 43 -25.26 10.76 -9.85
N PHE A 44 -25.27 9.71 -10.68
CA PHE A 44 -24.18 9.34 -11.59
C PHE A 44 -24.71 8.58 -12.82
N LYS A 45 -24.49 9.13 -14.02
CA LYS A 45 -24.88 8.51 -15.32
C LYS A 45 -26.34 7.98 -15.35
N GLY A 46 -27.29 8.67 -14.71
CA GLY A 46 -28.71 8.28 -14.65
C GLY A 46 -29.06 7.19 -13.63
N LEU A 47 -28.07 6.75 -12.84
CA LEU A 47 -28.20 5.82 -11.72
C LEU A 47 -27.63 6.46 -10.45
N ASN A 48 -27.64 5.75 -9.33
CA ASN A 48 -27.17 6.25 -8.05
C ASN A 48 -25.94 5.49 -7.55
N ILE A 49 -24.95 6.26 -7.10
CA ILE A 49 -23.88 5.84 -6.18
C ILE A 49 -24.30 6.27 -4.77
N PRO A 50 -24.65 5.34 -3.87
CA PRO A 50 -24.94 5.67 -2.48
C PRO A 50 -23.78 6.41 -1.82
N ASN A 51 -24.05 7.56 -1.19
CA ASN A 51 -23.03 8.37 -0.54
C ASN A 51 -23.56 9.13 0.69
N LEU A 52 -22.69 9.37 1.67
CA LEU A 52 -23.00 10.10 2.90
C LEU A 52 -22.54 11.57 2.85
N ILE A 53 -22.44 12.16 1.65
CA ILE A 53 -21.96 13.54 1.49
C ILE A 53 -22.91 14.49 2.23
N GLY A 54 -22.35 15.32 3.12
CA GLY A 54 -23.11 16.28 3.92
C GLY A 54 -23.86 15.66 5.11
N LYS A 55 -23.61 14.39 5.46
CA LYS A 55 -24.18 13.75 6.66
C LYS A 55 -23.23 13.82 7.84
N ASP A 56 -23.79 13.86 9.06
CA ASP A 56 -23.01 13.71 10.29
C ASP A 56 -22.72 12.23 10.54
N LEU A 57 -21.47 11.83 10.31
CA LEU A 57 -21.02 10.45 10.44
C LEU A 57 -21.09 9.93 11.90
N ASN A 58 -21.15 10.81 12.89
CA ASN A 58 -21.26 10.41 14.30
C ASN A 58 -22.71 10.12 14.73
N ASN A 59 -23.68 10.47 13.89
CA ASN A 59 -25.10 10.36 14.21
C ASN A 59 -25.88 9.73 13.05
N LEU A 60 -25.32 8.67 12.49
CA LEU A 60 -26.00 7.85 11.49
C LEU A 60 -26.99 6.90 12.17
N ASP A 61 -28.11 6.66 11.51
CA ASP A 61 -29.09 5.71 12.01
C ASP A 61 -28.53 4.27 11.94
N PRO A 62 -28.51 3.51 13.05
CA PRO A 62 -27.97 2.14 13.07
C PRO A 62 -28.69 1.16 12.12
N SER A 63 -29.93 1.44 11.73
CA SER A 63 -30.67 0.61 10.77
C SER A 63 -30.08 0.67 9.36
N LEU A 64 -29.25 1.67 9.03
CA LEU A 64 -28.61 1.76 7.72
C LEU A 64 -27.68 0.57 7.44
N ASP A 65 -27.10 -0.05 8.47
CA ASP A 65 -26.22 -1.20 8.30
C ASP A 65 -26.95 -2.41 7.72
N SER A 66 -28.18 -2.68 8.18
CA SER A 66 -28.97 -3.80 7.65
C SER A 66 -29.39 -3.55 6.20
N MET A 67 -29.72 -2.31 5.85
CA MET A 67 -30.04 -1.90 4.49
C MET A 67 -28.82 -2.04 3.57
N CYS A 68 -27.64 -1.59 4.01
CA CYS A 68 -26.38 -1.77 3.29
C CYS A 68 -26.08 -3.25 3.05
N GLN A 69 -26.33 -4.12 4.03
CA GLN A 69 -26.16 -5.56 3.88
C GLN A 69 -27.14 -6.16 2.84
N MET A 70 -28.40 -5.70 2.82
CA MET A 70 -29.37 -6.13 1.80
C MET A 70 -28.93 -5.72 0.39
N LEU A 71 -28.51 -4.46 0.19
CA LEU A 71 -27.98 -3.98 -1.09
C LEU A 71 -26.69 -4.72 -1.49
N PHE A 72 -25.83 -5.02 -0.52
CA PHE A 72 -24.62 -5.82 -0.75
C PHE A 72 -24.98 -7.21 -1.31
N THR A 73 -25.87 -7.94 -0.64
CA THR A 73 -26.32 -9.27 -1.08
C THR A 73 -27.07 -9.22 -2.42
N PHE A 74 -27.81 -8.15 -2.70
CA PHE A 74 -28.41 -7.94 -4.02
C PHE A 74 -27.32 -7.74 -5.09
N ARG A 75 -26.33 -6.88 -4.82
CA ARG A 75 -25.21 -6.59 -5.72
C ARG A 75 -24.34 -7.82 -6.00
N GLU A 76 -24.15 -8.71 -5.03
CA GLU A 76 -23.39 -9.96 -5.21
C GLU A 76 -23.96 -10.88 -6.30
N LYS A 77 -25.22 -10.69 -6.71
CA LYS A 77 -25.84 -11.43 -7.81
C LYS A 77 -25.44 -10.91 -9.20
N ARG A 78 -24.81 -9.73 -9.27
CA ARG A 78 -24.30 -9.13 -10.52
C ARG A 78 -22.92 -9.69 -10.83
N ILE A 79 -22.51 -9.56 -12.09
CA ILE A 79 -21.14 -9.92 -12.50
C ILE A 79 -20.17 -8.95 -11.80
N PRO A 80 -19.25 -9.42 -10.94
CA PRO A 80 -18.27 -8.54 -10.32
C PRO A 80 -17.23 -8.09 -11.35
N PRO A 81 -16.64 -6.89 -11.19
CA PRO A 81 -15.48 -6.51 -12.00
C PRO A 81 -14.35 -7.52 -11.78
N HIS A 82 -13.55 -7.74 -12.82
CA HIS A 82 -12.41 -8.64 -12.69
C HIS A 82 -11.44 -8.11 -11.63
N ARG A 83 -10.95 -9.00 -10.77
CA ARG A 83 -9.96 -8.67 -9.74
C ARG A 83 -8.67 -9.38 -10.05
N ASP A 84 -7.58 -8.61 -10.07
CA ASP A 84 -6.25 -9.21 -10.04
C ASP A 84 -6.00 -9.76 -8.63
N GLU A 85 -5.80 -11.07 -8.53
CA GLU A 85 -5.57 -11.80 -7.28
C GLU A 85 -4.10 -11.80 -6.85
N LYS A 86 -3.21 -11.15 -7.62
CA LYS A 86 -1.79 -11.03 -7.27
C LYS A 86 -1.61 -10.29 -5.95
N ILE A 87 -0.85 -10.91 -5.05
CA ILE A 87 -0.32 -10.28 -3.84
C ILE A 87 1.07 -9.77 -4.18
N LEU A 88 1.22 -8.45 -4.27
CA LEU A 88 2.49 -7.78 -4.57
C LEU A 88 3.23 -7.43 -3.27
N THR A 89 4.49 -7.81 -3.15
CA THR A 89 5.30 -7.57 -1.94
C THR A 89 5.46 -6.08 -1.66
N SER A 90 5.84 -5.30 -2.66
CA SER A 90 5.94 -3.82 -2.61
C SER A 90 4.67 -3.15 -2.06
N TRP A 91 3.52 -3.38 -2.70
CA TRP A 91 2.26 -2.75 -2.30
C TRP A 91 1.80 -3.17 -0.90
N ASN A 92 2.01 -4.45 -0.55
CA ASN A 92 1.74 -4.93 0.80
C ASN A 92 2.66 -4.26 1.83
N GLY A 93 3.92 -3.95 1.49
CA GLY A 93 4.81 -3.17 2.34
C GLY A 93 4.23 -1.80 2.71
N LEU A 94 3.73 -1.05 1.73
CA LEU A 94 3.05 0.24 1.96
C LEU A 94 1.74 0.10 2.76
N MET A 95 0.96 -0.94 2.47
CA MET A 95 -0.27 -1.25 3.21
C MET A 95 0.04 -1.57 4.68
N ILE A 96 1.04 -2.40 4.96
CA ILE A 96 1.48 -2.76 6.31
C ILE A 96 1.89 -1.51 7.08
N ALA A 97 2.69 -0.62 6.46
CA ALA A 97 3.07 0.64 7.08
C ALA A 97 1.85 1.50 7.43
N SER A 98 0.89 1.62 6.50
CA SER A 98 -0.33 2.43 6.68
C SER A 98 -1.22 1.88 7.81
N LEU A 99 -1.46 0.57 7.82
CA LEU A 99 -2.22 -0.11 8.87
C LEU A 99 -1.54 -0.01 10.22
N SER A 100 -0.20 -0.13 10.27
CA SER A 100 0.57 0.03 11.50
C SER A 100 0.45 1.44 12.06
N TYR A 101 0.64 2.45 11.20
CA TYR A 101 0.51 3.85 11.58
C TYR A 101 -0.89 4.18 12.09
N ALA A 102 -1.94 3.83 11.33
CA ALA A 102 -3.33 4.04 11.72
C ALA A 102 -3.67 3.30 13.02
N GLY A 103 -3.21 2.05 13.16
CA GLY A 103 -3.38 1.25 14.36
C GLY A 103 -2.78 1.91 15.60
N GLY A 104 -1.57 2.48 15.48
CA GLY A 104 -0.92 3.22 16.57
C GLY A 104 -1.64 4.52 16.92
N VAL A 105 -1.97 5.35 15.93
CA VAL A 105 -2.61 6.66 16.13
C VAL A 105 -4.02 6.53 16.71
N PHE A 106 -4.84 5.64 16.14
CA PHE A 106 -6.22 5.43 16.58
C PHE A 106 -6.37 4.40 17.70
N LYS A 107 -5.26 3.82 18.16
CA LYS A 107 -5.26 2.70 19.14
C LYS A 107 -6.17 1.55 18.71
N ASN A 108 -6.16 1.23 17.42
CA ASN A 108 -7.02 0.22 16.82
C ASN A 108 -6.27 -1.11 16.62
N ASN A 109 -6.49 -2.06 17.52
CA ASN A 109 -5.85 -3.38 17.50
C ASN A 109 -6.21 -4.21 16.25
N PHE A 110 -7.35 -3.94 15.60
CA PHE A 110 -7.71 -4.63 14.38
C PHE A 110 -6.73 -4.29 13.24
N TYR A 111 -6.36 -3.02 13.08
CA TYR A 111 -5.39 -2.61 12.05
C TYR A 111 -4.00 -3.19 12.32
N ILE A 112 -3.54 -3.16 13.58
CA ILE A 112 -2.24 -3.76 13.96
C ILE A 112 -2.25 -5.26 13.66
N LYS A 113 -3.34 -5.97 14.01
CA LYS A 113 -3.49 -7.39 13.70
C LYS A 113 -3.42 -7.66 12.20
N LYS A 114 -4.10 -6.85 11.37
CA LYS A 114 -4.06 -6.99 9.90
C LYS A 114 -2.68 -6.71 9.32
N ALA A 115 -1.95 -5.73 9.84
CA ALA A 115 -0.57 -5.47 9.45
C ALA A 115 0.34 -6.66 9.75
N LYS A 116 0.21 -7.28 10.93
CA LYS A 116 0.96 -8.49 11.30
C LYS A 116 0.65 -9.67 10.40
N GLU A 117 -0.63 -9.99 10.21
CA GLU A 117 -1.06 -11.09 9.36
C GLU A 117 -0.47 -10.96 7.94
N ALA A 118 -0.45 -9.75 7.39
CA ALA A 118 0.16 -9.48 6.09
C ALA A 118 1.70 -9.59 6.10
N ALA A 119 2.37 -9.03 7.10
CA ALA A 119 3.83 -9.12 7.22
C ALA A 119 4.29 -10.58 7.36
N ASP A 120 3.66 -11.34 8.25
CA ASP A 120 3.98 -12.75 8.49
C ASP A 120 3.69 -13.60 7.25
N PHE A 121 2.64 -13.27 6.49
CA PHE A 121 2.35 -13.92 5.22
C PHE A 121 3.48 -13.73 4.20
N ILE A 122 3.95 -12.49 4.01
CA ILE A 122 5.04 -12.19 3.06
C ILE A 122 6.34 -12.87 3.51
N LEU A 123 6.71 -12.77 4.80
CA LEU A 123 7.92 -13.39 5.35
C LEU A 123 7.93 -14.92 5.22
N LYS A 124 6.75 -15.55 5.15
CA LYS A 124 6.59 -17.00 5.05
C LYS A 124 6.48 -17.50 3.61
N ASN A 125 5.74 -16.78 2.77
CA ASN A 125 5.34 -17.29 1.46
C ASN A 125 6.03 -16.56 0.30
N SER A 126 6.52 -15.34 0.48
CA SER A 126 7.09 -14.51 -0.58
C SER A 126 8.60 -14.36 -0.46
N THR A 127 9.28 -15.46 -0.08
CA THR A 127 10.74 -15.57 -0.06
C THR A 127 11.20 -16.83 -0.78
N ASP A 128 12.35 -16.78 -1.45
CA ASP A 128 12.99 -17.96 -2.02
C ASP A 128 13.72 -18.81 -0.94
N SER A 129 14.40 -19.88 -1.38
CA SER A 129 15.15 -20.77 -0.48
C SER A 129 16.39 -20.13 0.15
N GLU A 130 16.89 -19.04 -0.42
CA GLU A 130 18.03 -18.28 0.08
C GLU A 130 17.59 -17.14 1.03
N GLY A 131 16.27 -16.88 1.10
CA GLY A 131 15.68 -15.84 1.95
C GLY A 131 15.41 -14.52 1.22
N ASN A 132 15.68 -14.43 -0.09
CA ASN A 132 15.41 -13.24 -0.89
C ASN A 132 13.92 -13.06 -1.12
N LEU A 133 13.44 -11.82 -1.21
CA LEU A 133 12.03 -11.54 -1.49
C LEU A 133 11.65 -11.91 -2.93
N LEU A 134 10.44 -12.42 -3.07
CA LEU A 134 9.76 -12.62 -4.35
C LEU A 134 8.69 -11.55 -4.52
N SER A 135 8.55 -11.03 -5.74
CA SER A 135 7.70 -9.86 -6.01
C SER A 135 6.21 -10.20 -6.01
N ILE A 136 5.85 -11.40 -6.50
CA ILE A 136 4.46 -11.79 -6.74
C ILE A 136 4.14 -13.11 -6.04
N HIS A 137 3.01 -13.14 -5.35
CA HIS A 137 2.34 -14.38 -4.92
C HIS A 137 0.94 -14.48 -5.54
N ILE A 138 0.63 -15.62 -6.15
CA ILE A 138 -0.69 -15.92 -6.70
C ILE A 138 -0.90 -17.44 -6.71
N ASP A 139 -2.14 -17.90 -6.55
CA ASP A 139 -2.52 -19.32 -6.63
C ASP A 139 -1.67 -20.26 -5.75
N GLY A 140 -1.21 -19.77 -4.59
CA GLY A 140 -0.48 -20.55 -3.60
C GLY A 140 1.02 -20.68 -3.84
N TYR A 141 1.58 -20.01 -4.85
CA TYR A 141 3.03 -19.98 -5.09
C TYR A 141 3.54 -18.56 -5.31
N SER A 142 4.83 -18.37 -5.06
CA SER A 142 5.52 -17.11 -5.26
C SER A 142 6.58 -17.24 -6.34
N TYR A 143 6.75 -16.19 -7.12
CA TYR A 143 7.71 -16.14 -8.22
C TYR A 143 8.12 -14.69 -8.50
N ASN A 144 9.05 -14.55 -9.45
CA ASN A 144 9.77 -13.33 -9.79
C ASN A 144 10.66 -12.82 -8.65
N PRO A 145 11.97 -12.63 -8.90
CA PRO A 145 12.84 -11.94 -7.95
C PRO A 145 12.27 -10.57 -7.57
N GLY A 146 12.41 -10.19 -6.31
CA GLY A 146 12.01 -8.88 -5.82
C GLY A 146 12.81 -7.76 -6.49
N PHE A 147 12.15 -6.64 -6.71
CA PHE A 147 12.76 -5.39 -7.14
C PHE A 147 13.12 -4.52 -5.93
N LEU A 148 13.84 -3.42 -6.16
CA LEU A 148 14.19 -2.49 -5.09
C LEU A 148 12.97 -2.02 -4.28
N GLU A 149 11.83 -1.84 -4.94
CA GLU A 149 10.56 -1.44 -4.30
C GLU A 149 10.02 -2.52 -3.37
N ASP A 150 10.13 -3.80 -3.74
CA ASP A 150 9.67 -4.90 -2.88
C ASP A 150 10.44 -4.90 -1.56
N TYR A 151 11.76 -4.70 -1.62
CA TYR A 151 12.60 -4.61 -0.44
C TYR A 151 12.35 -3.33 0.36
N SER A 152 12.48 -2.17 -0.28
CA SER A 152 12.40 -0.88 0.40
C SER A 152 11.00 -0.63 0.99
N PHE A 153 9.91 -1.00 0.32
CA PHE A 153 8.57 -0.79 0.86
C PHE A 153 8.25 -1.80 1.96
N PHE A 154 8.70 -3.04 1.83
CA PHE A 154 8.45 -4.04 2.85
C PHE A 154 9.25 -3.78 4.14
N VAL A 155 10.53 -3.40 4.03
CA VAL A 155 11.33 -2.92 5.17
C VAL A 155 10.64 -1.74 5.84
N PHE A 156 10.12 -0.78 5.08
CA PHE A 156 9.36 0.34 5.64
C PHE A 156 8.13 -0.13 6.43
N GLY A 157 7.39 -1.10 5.89
CA GLY A 157 6.29 -1.77 6.58
C GLY A 157 6.71 -2.40 7.91
N LEU A 158 7.78 -3.21 7.90
CA LEU A 158 8.31 -3.88 9.09
C LEU A 158 8.76 -2.90 10.17
N LEU A 159 9.44 -1.81 9.80
CA LEU A 159 9.87 -0.78 10.74
C LEU A 159 8.69 -0.04 11.38
N ASN A 160 7.63 0.26 10.62
CA ASN A 160 6.42 0.86 11.18
C ASN A 160 5.66 -0.12 12.07
N LEU A 161 5.61 -1.40 11.70
CA LEU A 161 4.99 -2.43 12.52
C LEU A 161 5.77 -2.64 13.83
N TYR A 162 7.09 -2.63 13.78
CA TYR A 162 7.94 -2.67 14.97
C TYR A 162 7.64 -1.48 15.90
N LYS A 163 7.58 -0.25 15.38
CA LYS A 163 7.31 0.96 16.20
C LYS A 163 6.02 0.90 17.00
N VAL A 164 5.00 0.17 16.52
CA VAL A 164 3.70 0.07 17.21
C VAL A 164 3.52 -1.22 18.02
N THR A 165 4.34 -2.25 17.76
CA THR A 165 4.26 -3.54 18.46
C THR A 165 5.39 -3.79 19.46
N ASN A 166 6.55 -3.14 19.25
CA ASN A 166 7.83 -3.46 19.90
C ASN A 166 8.26 -4.93 19.76
N GLU A 167 7.82 -5.61 18.70
CA GLU A 167 8.23 -7.00 18.44
C GLU A 167 9.53 -7.05 17.65
N GLU A 168 10.61 -7.35 18.37
CA GLU A 168 11.99 -7.36 17.85
C GLU A 168 12.19 -8.21 16.59
N ASN A 169 11.40 -9.27 16.41
CA ASN A 169 11.46 -10.08 15.18
C ASN A 169 11.27 -9.24 13.91
N TYR A 170 10.40 -8.23 13.93
CA TYR A 170 10.18 -7.36 12.77
C TYR A 170 11.37 -6.42 12.52
N LEU A 171 12.00 -5.92 13.59
CA LEU A 171 13.22 -5.11 13.45
C LEU A 171 14.39 -5.95 12.91
N GLU A 172 14.59 -7.16 13.42
CA GLU A 172 15.64 -8.04 12.94
C GLU A 172 15.44 -8.45 11.47
N ARG A 173 14.21 -8.75 11.06
CA ARG A 173 13.91 -8.99 9.63
C ARG A 173 14.10 -7.75 8.77
N ALA A 174 13.76 -6.56 9.27
CA ALA A 174 14.01 -5.31 8.56
C ALA A 174 15.51 -5.05 8.35
N LYS A 175 16.35 -5.35 9.35
CA LYS A 175 17.82 -5.23 9.25
C LYS A 175 18.39 -6.17 8.20
N VAL A 176 18.03 -7.46 8.25
CA VAL A 176 18.49 -8.47 7.27
C VAL A 176 18.10 -8.06 5.85
N LEU A 177 16.82 -7.75 5.64
CA LEU A 177 16.35 -7.34 4.31
C LEU A 177 16.95 -6.02 3.82
N THR A 178 17.35 -5.12 4.73
CA THR A 178 18.08 -3.90 4.35
C THR A 178 19.50 -4.22 3.89
N GLU A 179 20.17 -5.16 4.56
CA GLU A 179 21.50 -5.61 4.16
C GLU A 179 21.43 -6.33 2.80
N ASP A 180 20.45 -7.21 2.61
CA ASP A 180 20.17 -7.85 1.32
C ASP A 180 19.86 -6.81 0.24
N MET A 181 19.06 -5.79 0.54
CA MET A 181 18.76 -4.71 -0.40
C MET A 181 20.02 -3.95 -0.84
N LEU A 182 20.89 -3.60 0.10
CA LEU A 182 22.15 -2.92 -0.22
C LEU A 182 23.09 -3.82 -1.03
N GLU A 183 23.12 -5.12 -0.75
CA GLU A 183 23.90 -6.08 -1.52
C GLU A 183 23.34 -6.22 -2.94
N LEU A 184 22.05 -6.55 -3.08
CA LEU A 184 21.41 -6.94 -4.34
C LEU A 184 21.18 -5.78 -5.32
N PHE A 185 21.04 -4.56 -4.82
CA PHE A 185 20.72 -3.39 -5.67
C PHE A 185 21.83 -2.33 -5.66
N GLY A 186 22.86 -2.49 -4.81
CA GLY A 186 23.97 -1.55 -4.71
C GLY A 186 25.18 -1.93 -5.56
N GLU A 187 25.95 -0.91 -5.95
CA GLU A 187 27.31 -1.09 -6.46
C GLU A 187 28.34 -1.04 -5.31
N LYS A 188 29.55 -1.54 -5.56
CA LYS A 188 30.69 -1.37 -4.64
C LYS A 188 31.01 0.10 -4.31
N ASP A 189 30.60 1.01 -5.19
CA ASP A 189 30.83 2.45 -5.06
C ASP A 189 29.60 3.20 -4.48
N HIS A 190 28.54 2.49 -4.07
CA HIS A 190 27.36 3.01 -3.36
C HIS A 190 26.56 4.16 -4.02
N LYS A 191 26.66 4.32 -5.33
CA LYS A 191 25.99 5.43 -6.06
C LYS A 191 24.50 5.17 -6.31
N GLY A 192 23.67 5.25 -5.28
CA GLY A 192 22.25 4.91 -5.39
C GLY A 192 22.03 3.41 -5.60
N LEU A 193 20.77 3.01 -5.59
CA LEU A 193 20.35 1.63 -5.77
C LEU A 193 19.65 1.47 -7.13
N PHE A 194 19.98 0.37 -7.82
CA PHE A 194 19.34 -0.04 -9.06
C PHE A 194 17.94 -0.58 -8.81
N PHE A 195 17.07 -0.46 -9.81
CA PHE A 195 15.75 -1.04 -9.74
C PHE A 195 15.78 -2.58 -9.76
N TYR A 196 16.65 -3.15 -10.59
CA TYR A 196 16.79 -4.58 -10.77
C TYR A 196 17.90 -5.16 -9.91
N ASN A 197 17.73 -6.42 -9.53
CA ASN A 197 18.75 -7.16 -8.81
C ASN A 197 19.86 -7.59 -9.78
N HIS A 198 21.09 -7.11 -9.53
CA HIS A 198 22.24 -7.33 -10.41
C HIS A 198 22.69 -8.81 -10.51
N LYS A 199 22.20 -9.69 -9.62
CA LYS A 199 22.46 -11.14 -9.71
C LYS A 199 21.69 -11.83 -10.84
N PHE A 200 20.72 -11.16 -11.47
CA PHE A 200 19.84 -11.77 -12.49
C PHE A 200 20.26 -11.55 -13.96
N GLY A 201 21.51 -11.15 -14.19
CA GLY A 201 22.13 -11.07 -15.51
C GLY A 201 22.22 -9.65 -16.06
N GLU A 202 22.89 -9.51 -17.21
CA GLU A 202 23.06 -8.21 -17.86
C GLU A 202 21.75 -7.75 -18.52
N LEU A 203 21.22 -6.63 -18.04
CA LEU A 203 20.05 -5.97 -18.62
C LEU A 203 20.49 -4.90 -19.63
N VAL A 204 19.68 -4.70 -20.66
CA VAL A 204 19.91 -3.63 -21.66
C VAL A 204 19.74 -2.24 -21.03
N LEU A 205 18.83 -2.13 -20.05
CA LEU A 205 18.59 -0.94 -19.24
C LEU A 205 18.50 -1.37 -17.78
N ASP A 206 19.29 -0.72 -16.94
CA ASP A 206 19.24 -0.90 -15.48
C ASP A 206 19.13 0.48 -14.82
N PRO A 207 17.90 1.00 -14.66
CA PRO A 207 17.72 2.36 -14.20
C PRO A 207 17.92 2.48 -12.69
N LYS A 208 18.50 3.62 -12.29
CA LYS A 208 18.49 4.12 -10.92
C LYS A 208 17.52 5.29 -10.88
N GLU A 209 16.38 5.13 -10.22
CA GLU A 209 15.35 6.17 -10.16
C GLU A 209 15.13 6.67 -8.73
N ILE A 210 15.02 8.00 -8.61
CA ILE A 210 14.67 8.71 -7.36
C ILE A 210 13.34 9.47 -7.49
N TYR A 211 12.73 9.46 -8.69
CA TYR A 211 11.51 10.18 -8.98
C TYR A 211 10.32 9.55 -8.27
N ASP A 212 9.64 10.32 -7.42
CA ASP A 212 8.42 9.88 -6.75
C ASP A 212 7.23 10.13 -7.69
N GLY A 213 6.61 9.04 -8.15
CA GLY A 213 5.46 9.08 -9.04
C GLY A 213 4.14 8.91 -8.29
N VAL A 214 3.27 8.02 -8.80
CA VAL A 214 2.04 7.60 -8.08
C VAL A 214 2.39 6.85 -6.79
N VAL A 215 3.57 6.23 -6.76
CA VAL A 215 4.19 5.60 -5.59
C VAL A 215 5.56 6.24 -5.33
N PRO A 216 6.08 6.21 -4.09
CA PRO A 216 7.44 6.68 -3.81
C PRO A 216 8.47 5.88 -4.59
N SER A 217 9.63 6.46 -4.91
CA SER A 217 10.71 5.68 -5.50
C SER A 217 11.34 4.71 -4.49
N GLY A 218 11.86 3.58 -4.97
CA GLY A 218 12.59 2.63 -4.14
C GLY A 218 13.80 3.25 -3.43
N ASN A 219 14.52 4.16 -4.10
CA ASN A 219 15.64 4.89 -3.48
C ASN A 219 15.17 5.87 -2.40
N SER A 220 14.07 6.60 -2.61
CA SER A 220 13.47 7.47 -1.59
C SER A 220 13.08 6.68 -0.33
N MET A 221 12.48 5.50 -0.52
CA MET A 221 12.10 4.64 0.61
C MET A 221 13.30 3.99 1.28
N ALA A 222 14.34 3.61 0.52
CA ALA A 222 15.60 3.14 1.09
C ALA A 222 16.26 4.21 1.98
N LEU A 223 16.26 5.48 1.57
CA LEU A 223 16.74 6.59 2.41
C LEU A 223 16.02 6.65 3.76
N ILE A 224 14.69 6.59 3.75
CA ILE A 224 13.87 6.62 4.97
C ILE A 224 14.19 5.44 5.88
N ASN A 225 14.35 4.24 5.30
CA ASN A 225 14.65 3.02 6.04
C ASN A 225 16.03 3.05 6.67
N LEU A 226 17.05 3.42 5.90
CA LEU A 226 18.44 3.51 6.37
C LEU A 226 18.56 4.50 7.54
N LEU A 227 17.97 5.68 7.41
CA LEU A 227 17.99 6.66 8.51
C LEU A 227 17.14 6.23 9.71
N SER A 228 16.01 5.56 9.48
CA SER A 228 15.23 4.96 10.57
C SER A 228 16.03 3.90 11.32
N LEU A 229 16.72 3.02 10.61
CA LEU A 229 17.57 1.98 11.20
C LEU A 229 18.79 2.57 11.90
N TYR A 230 19.42 3.60 11.36
CA TYR A 230 20.49 4.33 12.04
C TYR A 230 20.00 4.87 13.39
N ASN A 231 18.86 5.54 13.42
CA ASN A 231 18.29 6.10 14.65
C ASN A 231 17.89 5.02 15.67
N LEU A 232 17.44 3.85 15.22
CA LEU A 232 17.05 2.74 16.09
C LEU A 232 18.26 1.94 16.64
N THR A 233 19.33 1.81 15.84
CA THR A 233 20.43 0.87 16.13
C THR A 233 21.77 1.53 16.44
N GLY A 234 21.97 2.79 16.04
CA GLY A 234 23.25 3.50 16.08
C GLY A 234 24.30 2.99 15.08
N LYS A 235 23.99 2.02 14.21
CA LYS A 235 24.94 1.46 13.23
C LYS A 235 25.24 2.49 12.13
N PHE A 236 26.46 3.04 12.16
CA PHE A 236 26.86 4.15 11.30
C PHE A 236 26.83 3.82 9.80
N ASP A 237 26.97 2.53 9.44
CA ASP A 237 26.90 2.07 8.05
C ASP A 237 25.59 2.47 7.35
N TYR A 238 24.47 2.49 8.08
CA TYR A 238 23.19 2.93 7.51
C TYR A 238 23.19 4.44 7.20
N ALA A 239 23.79 5.26 8.06
CA ALA A 239 23.93 6.70 7.80
C ALA A 239 24.85 6.98 6.61
N VAL A 240 25.93 6.19 6.47
CA VAL A 240 26.82 6.26 5.30
C VAL A 240 26.06 5.89 4.04
N GLY A 241 25.33 4.77 4.01
CA GLY A 241 24.52 4.37 2.87
C GLY A 241 23.50 5.43 2.46
N ALA A 242 22.80 6.04 3.43
CA ALA A 242 21.84 7.10 3.15
C ALA A 242 22.51 8.35 2.54
N LYS A 243 23.69 8.73 3.04
CA LYS A 243 24.47 9.86 2.52
C LYS A 243 24.91 9.64 1.07
N GLU A 244 25.34 8.44 0.72
CA GLU A 244 25.75 8.11 -0.66
C GLU A 244 24.58 8.18 -1.65
N ILE A 245 23.39 7.70 -1.24
CA ILE A 245 22.16 7.84 -2.05
C ILE A 245 21.83 9.34 -2.24
N PHE A 246 21.87 10.14 -1.17
CA PHE A 246 21.63 11.59 -1.28
C PHE A 246 22.61 12.30 -2.22
N PHE A 247 23.90 11.95 -2.16
CA PHE A 247 24.89 12.55 -3.07
C PHE A 247 24.68 12.15 -4.51
N SER A 248 24.25 10.90 -4.75
CA SER A 248 23.99 10.39 -6.10
C SER A 248 22.86 11.16 -6.79
N PHE A 249 21.80 11.48 -6.05
CA PHE A 249 20.59 12.13 -6.60
C PHE A 249 20.45 13.60 -6.22
N GLY A 250 21.43 14.18 -5.53
CA GLY A 250 21.35 15.55 -5.02
C GLY A 250 21.12 16.60 -6.12
N GLY A 251 21.64 16.37 -7.33
CA GLY A 251 21.37 17.24 -8.48
C GLY A 251 19.91 17.22 -8.92
N GLU A 252 19.28 16.04 -8.98
CA GLU A 252 17.88 15.85 -9.37
C GLU A 252 16.94 16.41 -8.30
N ILE A 253 17.20 16.07 -7.03
CA ILE A 253 16.43 16.55 -5.87
C ILE A 253 16.44 18.09 -5.83
N ASN A 254 17.59 18.74 -6.00
CA ASN A 254 17.68 20.20 -5.99
C ASN A 254 16.99 20.85 -7.20
N LYS A 255 16.96 20.17 -8.36
CA LYS A 255 16.34 20.70 -9.57
C LYS A 255 14.81 20.68 -9.48
N ASN A 256 14.22 19.64 -8.88
CA ASN A 256 12.76 19.55 -8.69
C ASN A 256 12.38 18.88 -7.36
N PRO A 257 12.49 19.58 -6.22
CA PRO A 257 12.20 19.01 -4.90
C PRO A 257 10.81 18.36 -4.78
N LEU A 258 9.80 18.91 -5.45
CA LEU A 258 8.43 18.42 -5.39
C LEU A 258 8.23 17.06 -6.07
N ALA A 259 9.16 16.64 -6.94
CA ALA A 259 9.17 15.32 -7.54
C ALA A 259 9.93 14.27 -6.70
N HIS A 260 10.49 14.67 -5.55
CA HIS A 260 11.33 13.82 -4.70
C HIS A 260 10.98 14.00 -3.21
N LEU A 261 9.68 14.15 -2.93
CA LEU A 261 9.17 14.48 -1.59
C LEU A 261 9.59 13.45 -0.53
N TYR A 262 9.62 12.17 -0.87
CA TYR A 262 9.95 11.11 0.10
C TYR A 262 11.46 11.13 0.44
N ALA A 263 12.32 11.39 -0.55
CA ALA A 263 13.75 11.62 -0.28
C ALA A 263 13.97 12.85 0.63
N ILE A 264 13.22 13.93 0.41
CA ILE A 264 13.30 15.14 1.26
C ILE A 264 12.74 14.86 2.66
N MET A 265 11.65 14.09 2.77
CA MET A 265 11.12 13.68 4.07
C MET A 265 12.14 12.87 4.86
N ALA A 266 12.94 12.04 4.18
CA ALA A 266 14.01 11.27 4.82
C ALA A 266 15.02 12.19 5.53
N TYR A 267 15.29 13.38 4.99
CA TYR A 267 16.20 14.35 5.61
C TYR A 267 15.78 14.78 7.03
N LYS A 268 14.48 14.73 7.36
CA LYS A 268 14.01 14.98 8.74
C LYS A 268 14.54 13.97 9.75
N HIS A 269 15.03 12.82 9.31
CA HIS A 269 15.65 11.82 10.19
C HIS A 269 17.15 12.05 10.43
N LEU A 270 17.77 13.04 9.77
CA LEU A 270 19.17 13.45 9.95
C LEU A 270 19.37 14.58 10.99
N ILE A 271 18.31 15.30 11.35
CA ILE A 271 18.31 16.46 12.26
C ILE A 271 17.46 16.14 13.49
#